data_AF-A0AAN5CWJ1-F1
#
_entry.id   AF-A0AAN5CWJ1-F1
#
_cell.length_a   1.000
_cell.length_b   1.000
_cell.length_c   1.000
_cell.angle_alpha   90.00
_cell.angle_beta   90.00
_cell.angle_gamma   90.00
#
_symmetry.space_group_name_H-M   'P 1'
#
loop_
_entity.id
_entity.type
_entity.pdbx_description
1 polymer ?
#
loop_
_entity_poly.entity_id
_entity_poly.type
_entity_poly.pdbx_seq_one_letter_code
_entity_poly.pdbx_strand_id
1 'polypeptide(L)'
;MGRVKRRVVLLLFQMMVPSNSRTAATALFKLISGIITIPAAQLIGVISDAIRGDSTTAEDKFHAYQMALLLSAAFAIANAICDVAVIFFFAGDYERAVEKDREDGVVDEKTSLIGGTKVRTESLIDAVVRSRTITMNSF
;
A
#
# COMPACT_ATOMS: atom_id res chain seq x y z
N MET A 1 -16.70 -4.82 21.28
CA MET A 1 -15.93 -5.89 20.60
C MET A 1 -15.19 -5.49 19.31
N GLY A 2 -15.65 -4.49 18.53
CA GLY A 2 -15.05 -4.15 17.22
C GLY A 2 -13.63 -3.55 17.24
N ARG A 3 -13.21 -2.85 18.31
CA ARG A 3 -11.87 -2.23 18.39
C ARG A 3 -10.73 -3.25 18.56
N VAL A 4 -11.01 -4.41 19.16
CA VAL A 4 -10.01 -5.46 19.42
C VAL A 4 -9.69 -6.20 18.12
N LYS A 5 -10.71 -6.62 17.34
CA LYS A 5 -10.50 -7.29 16.05
C LYS A 5 -9.68 -6.45 15.05
N ARG A 6 -9.92 -5.13 14.99
CA ARG A 6 -9.16 -4.22 14.11
C ARG A 6 -7.68 -4.14 14.46
N ARG A 7 -7.34 -4.21 15.75
CA ARG A 7 -5.94 -4.21 16.22
C ARG A 7 -5.23 -5.52 15.86
N VAL A 8 -5.92 -6.65 15.97
CA VAL A 8 -5.35 -7.97 15.61
C VAL A 8 -4.99 -8.05 14.13
N VAL A 9 -5.87 -7.57 13.24
CA VAL A 9 -5.61 -7.55 11.78
C VAL A 9 -4.40 -6.68 11.43
N LEU A 10 -4.27 -5.50 12.05
CA LEU A 10 -3.14 -4.61 11.81
C LEU A 10 -1.81 -5.25 12.25
N LEU A 11 -1.81 -5.97 13.37
CA LEU A 11 -0.63 -6.63 13.90
C LEU A 11 -0.18 -7.78 13.00
N LEU A 12 -1.13 -8.59 12.50
CA LEU A 12 -0.82 -9.67 11.55
C LEU A 12 -0.23 -9.12 10.24
N PHE A 13 -0.77 -8.01 9.73
CA PHE A 13 -0.23 -7.35 8.54
C PHE A 13 1.19 -6.83 8.74
N GLN A 14 1.51 -6.25 9.91
CA GLN A 14 2.86 -5.78 10.21
C GLN A 14 3.89 -6.90 10.38
N MET A 15 3.46 -8.13 10.65
CA MET A 15 4.36 -9.30 10.71
C MET A 15 4.80 -9.78 9.32
N MET A 16 4.00 -9.53 8.28
CA MET A 16 4.35 -9.90 6.89
C MET A 16 5.12 -8.82 6.13
N VAL A 17 5.20 -7.60 6.68
CA VAL A 17 5.86 -6.46 6.02
C VAL A 17 7.28 -6.27 6.59
N PRO A 18 8.31 -6.13 5.73
CA PRO A 18 9.68 -5.92 6.16
C PRO A 18 9.82 -4.65 7.01
N SER A 19 10.71 -4.69 8.01
CA SER A 19 10.85 -3.67 9.06
C SER A 19 10.98 -2.23 8.52
N ASN A 20 11.56 -2.09 7.33
CA ASN A 20 11.85 -0.80 6.68
C ASN A 20 10.60 -0.14 6.06
N SER A 21 9.50 -0.86 5.85
CA SER A 21 8.28 -0.34 5.17
C SER A 21 7.01 -0.42 6.01
N ARG A 22 7.08 -0.86 7.28
CA ARG A 22 5.92 -1.00 8.18
C ARG A 22 5.12 0.29 8.36
N THR A 23 5.77 1.46 8.37
CA THR A 23 5.11 2.75 8.50
C THR A 23 4.27 3.08 7.25
N ALA A 24 4.81 2.85 6.06
CA ALA A 24 4.10 3.06 4.79
C ALA A 24 2.91 2.08 4.67
N ALA A 25 3.11 0.82 5.03
CA ALA A 25 2.07 -0.20 5.04
C ALA A 25 0.91 0.16 6.00
N THR A 26 1.24 0.70 7.19
CA THR A 26 0.24 1.14 8.16
C THR A 26 -0.53 2.37 7.68
N ALA A 27 0.14 3.31 7.01
CA ALA A 27 -0.50 4.48 6.41
C ALA A 27 -1.46 4.07 5.27
N LEU A 28 -1.01 3.17 4.39
CA LEU A 28 -1.83 2.64 3.30
C LEU A 28 -3.06 1.88 3.84
N PHE A 29 -2.89 1.02 4.84
CA PHE A 29 -4.01 0.32 5.46
C PHE A 29 -5.05 1.28 6.07
N LYS A 30 -4.59 2.35 6.75
CA LYS A 30 -5.49 3.37 7.30
C LYS A 30 -6.20 4.16 6.20
N LEU A 31 -5.53 4.45 5.10
CA LEU A 31 -6.13 5.11 3.94
C LEU A 31 -7.22 4.23 3.33
N ILE A 32 -6.92 2.97 3.04
CA ILE A 32 -7.87 2.00 2.49
C ILE A 32 -9.06 1.83 3.44
N SER A 33 -8.81 1.64 4.74
CA SER A 33 -9.86 1.54 5.75
C SER A 33 -10.70 2.82 5.82
N GLY A 34 -10.10 4.00 5.69
CA GLY A 34 -10.81 5.28 5.68
C GLY A 34 -11.74 5.43 4.48
N ILE A 35 -11.25 5.06 3.29
CA ILE A 35 -12.01 5.11 2.03
C ILE A 35 -13.20 4.15 2.08
N ILE A 36 -13.02 2.93 2.61
CA ILE A 36 -14.08 1.92 2.68
C ILE A 36 -15.19 2.31 3.67
N THR A 37 -14.84 2.99 4.76
CA THR A 37 -15.79 3.20 5.88
C THR A 37 -16.70 4.43 5.69
N ILE A 38 -16.34 5.39 4.83
CA ILE A 38 -16.93 6.76 4.91
C ILE A 38 -18.00 7.05 3.84
N PRO A 39 -18.01 6.51 2.60
CA PRO A 39 -19.10 6.79 1.66
C PRO A 39 -19.74 5.55 1.00
N ALA A 40 -19.69 4.35 1.57
CA ALA A 40 -20.26 3.15 0.91
C ALA A 40 -21.76 3.32 0.55
N ALA A 41 -22.54 3.93 1.44
CA ALA A 41 -23.95 4.22 1.17
C ALA A 41 -24.14 5.33 0.12
N GLN A 42 -23.24 6.32 0.09
CA GLN A 42 -23.27 7.41 -0.89
C GLN A 42 -22.88 6.91 -2.28
N LEU A 43 -21.91 5.98 -2.36
CA LEU A 43 -21.49 5.36 -3.61
C LEU A 43 -22.63 4.56 -4.24
N ILE A 44 -23.33 3.76 -3.45
CA ILE A 44 -24.51 3.00 -3.90
C ILE A 44 -25.63 3.96 -4.36
N GLY A 45 -25.84 5.07 -3.64
CA GLY A 45 -26.78 6.12 -4.03
C GLY A 45 -26.45 6.73 -5.38
N VAL A 46 -25.19 7.11 -5.61
CA VAL A 46 -24.74 7.68 -6.90
C VAL A 46 -24.88 6.68 -8.04
N ILE A 47 -24.52 5.41 -7.82
CA ILE A 47 -24.67 4.35 -8.83
C ILE A 47 -26.16 4.14 -9.14
N SER A 48 -27.02 4.09 -8.12
CA SER A 48 -28.46 3.93 -8.30
C SER A 48 -29.08 5.11 -9.04
N ASP A 49 -28.67 6.35 -8.75
CA ASP A 49 -29.16 7.54 -9.47
C ASP A 49 -28.65 7.58 -10.91
N ALA A 50 -27.41 7.15 -11.17
CA ALA A 50 -26.87 7.01 -12.52
C ALA A 50 -27.63 5.95 -13.36
N ILE A 51 -28.06 4.85 -12.75
CA ILE A 51 -28.85 3.80 -13.42
C ILE A 51 -30.31 4.24 -13.62
N ARG A 52 -30.88 4.99 -12.66
CA ARG A 52 -32.27 5.44 -12.71
C ARG A 52 -32.53 6.50 -13.79
N GLY A 53 -31.56 7.37 -14.05
CA GLY A 53 -31.76 8.53 -14.91
C GLY A 53 -32.86 9.47 -14.37
N ASP A 54 -33.70 10.01 -15.25
CA ASP A 54 -34.75 10.99 -14.90
C ASP A 54 -36.10 10.36 -14.51
N SER A 55 -36.23 9.03 -14.47
CA SER A 55 -37.49 8.40 -14.11
C SER A 55 -37.83 8.59 -12.63
N THR A 56 -39.06 9.03 -12.35
CA THR A 56 -39.58 9.25 -10.99
C THR A 56 -40.47 8.12 -10.47
N THR A 57 -40.76 7.14 -11.31
CA THR A 57 -41.66 6.02 -11.00
C THR A 57 -41.10 5.17 -9.86
N ALA A 58 -41.96 4.72 -8.94
CA ALA A 58 -41.54 3.94 -7.78
C ALA A 58 -40.93 2.57 -8.15
N GLU A 59 -41.43 1.95 -9.23
CA GLU A 59 -40.92 0.67 -9.73
C GLU A 59 -39.47 0.79 -10.24
N ASP A 60 -39.17 1.84 -11.01
CA ASP A 60 -37.83 2.09 -11.54
C ASP A 60 -36.81 2.37 -10.44
N LYS A 61 -37.21 3.02 -9.34
CA LYS A 61 -36.36 3.24 -8.17
C LYS A 61 -35.93 1.93 -7.52
N PHE A 62 -36.86 0.99 -7.38
CA PHE A 62 -36.56 -0.31 -6.78
C PHE A 62 -35.66 -1.15 -7.69
N HIS A 63 -35.94 -1.14 -8.99
CA HIS A 63 -35.14 -1.89 -9.95
C HIS A 63 -33.70 -1.33 -10.09
N ALA A 64 -33.54 -0.01 -10.13
CA ALA A 64 -32.22 0.63 -10.14
C ALA A 64 -31.41 0.30 -8.89
N TYR A 65 -32.05 0.28 -7.71
CA TYR A 65 -31.40 -0.10 -6.46
C TYR A 65 -30.96 -1.57 -6.46
N GLN A 66 -31.80 -2.48 -6.96
CA GLN A 66 -31.45 -3.89 -7.10
C GLN A 66 -30.24 -4.09 -8.03
N MET A 67 -30.21 -3.39 -9.16
CA MET A 67 -29.08 -3.43 -10.10
C MET A 67 -27.80 -2.88 -9.48
N ALA A 68 -27.88 -1.77 -8.72
CA ALA A 68 -26.74 -1.21 -8.01
C ALA A 68 -26.17 -2.18 -6.96
N LEU A 69 -27.04 -2.87 -6.21
CA LEU A 69 -26.62 -3.91 -5.26
C LEU A 69 -25.98 -5.11 -5.96
N LEU A 70 -26.55 -5.56 -7.08
CA LEU A 70 -26.05 -6.70 -7.84
C LEU A 70 -24.68 -6.39 -8.45
N LEU A 71 -24.49 -5.17 -8.96
CA LEU A 71 -23.20 -4.66 -9.43
C LEU A 71 -22.17 -4.64 -8.29
N SER A 72 -22.53 -4.11 -7.12
CA SER A 72 -21.66 -4.11 -5.94
C SER A 72 -21.27 -5.53 -5.51
N ALA A 73 -22.19 -6.49 -5.59
CA ALA A 73 -21.92 -7.89 -5.28
C ALA A 73 -20.97 -8.51 -6.32
N ALA A 74 -21.15 -8.21 -7.61
CA ALA A 74 -20.25 -8.67 -8.67
C ALA A 74 -18.81 -8.16 -8.47
N PHE A 75 -18.64 -6.89 -8.10
CA PHE A 75 -17.32 -6.33 -7.77
C PHE A 75 -16.69 -7.03 -6.55
N ALA A 76 -17.48 -7.36 -5.53
CA ALA A 76 -16.96 -8.09 -4.37
C ALA A 76 -16.47 -9.50 -4.73
N ILE A 77 -17.18 -10.21 -5.61
CA ILE A 77 -16.78 -11.53 -6.10
C ILE A 77 -15.50 -11.41 -6.94
N ALA A 78 -15.42 -10.42 -7.84
CA ALA A 78 -14.22 -10.17 -8.65
C ALA A 78 -12.99 -9.87 -7.78
N ASN A 79 -13.15 -9.06 -6.72
CA ASN A 79 -12.09 -8.81 -5.76
C ASN A 79 -11.66 -10.09 -5.04
N ALA A 80 -12.60 -10.93 -4.60
CA ALA A 80 -12.27 -12.21 -3.97
C ALA A 80 -11.46 -13.14 -4.91
N ILE A 81 -11.80 -13.17 -6.20
CA ILE A 81 -11.03 -13.92 -7.20
C ILE A 81 -9.62 -13.33 -7.36
N CYS A 82 -9.51 -12.00 -7.40
CA CYS A 82 -8.23 -11.31 -7.48
C CYS A 82 -7.33 -11.63 -6.27
N ASP A 83 -7.90 -11.59 -5.06
CA ASP A 83 -7.18 -11.93 -3.83
C ASP A 83 -6.65 -13.37 -3.86
N VAL A 84 -7.48 -14.32 -4.32
CA VAL A 84 -7.06 -15.72 -4.51
C VAL A 84 -5.93 -15.82 -5.54
N ALA A 85 -6.03 -15.12 -6.67
CA ALA A 85 -4.98 -15.11 -7.67
C ALA A 85 -3.66 -14.59 -7.10
N VAL A 86 -3.68 -13.49 -6.34
CA VAL A 86 -2.50 -12.93 -5.68
C VAL A 86 -1.85 -13.95 -4.75
N ILE A 87 -2.62 -14.71 -3.97
CA ILE A 87 -2.07 -15.75 -3.08
C ILE A 87 -1.30 -16.82 -3.88
N PHE A 88 -1.84 -17.26 -5.02
CA PHE A 88 -1.16 -18.24 -5.88
C PHE A 88 0.12 -17.68 -6.50
N PHE A 89 0.12 -16.44 -6.98
CA PHE A 89 1.32 -15.79 -7.52
C PHE A 89 2.36 -15.53 -6.43
N PHE A 90 1.95 -15.19 -5.22
CA PHE A 90 2.86 -14.90 -4.11
C PHE A 90 3.68 -16.13 -3.69
N ALA A 91 3.11 -17.33 -3.79
CA ALA A 91 3.85 -18.57 -3.51
C ALA A 91 4.99 -18.78 -4.52
N GLY A 92 4.73 -18.54 -5.81
CA GLY A 92 5.75 -18.63 -6.86
C GLY A 92 6.80 -17.53 -6.80
N ASP A 93 6.38 -16.29 -6.51
CA ASP A 93 7.31 -15.17 -6.34
C ASP A 93 8.18 -15.32 -5.09
N TYR A 94 7.67 -15.92 -4.01
CA TYR A 94 8.45 -16.21 -2.82
C TYR A 94 9.56 -17.23 -3.11
N GLU A 95 9.25 -18.32 -3.81
CA GLU A 95 10.24 -19.33 -4.18
C GLU A 95 11.35 -18.73 -5.07
N ARG A 96 10.96 -17.88 -6.02
CA ARG A 96 11.89 -17.15 -6.89
C ARG A 96 12.73 -16.10 -6.15
N ALA A 97 12.15 -15.44 -5.14
CA ALA A 97 12.86 -14.50 -4.28
C ALA A 97 13.86 -15.21 -3.36
N VAL A 98 13.50 -16.36 -2.80
CA VAL A 98 14.40 -17.20 -1.99
C VAL A 98 15.56 -17.76 -2.82
N GLU A 99 15.29 -18.19 -4.06
CA GLU A 99 16.34 -18.66 -4.96
C GLU A 99 17.33 -17.53 -5.31
N LYS A 100 16.81 -16.32 -5.56
CA LYS A 100 17.65 -15.15 -5.78
C LYS A 100 18.47 -14.75 -4.55
N ASP A 101 17.89 -14.76 -3.35
CA ASP A 101 18.64 -14.53 -2.10
C ASP A 101 19.72 -15.61 -1.86
N ARG A 102 19.49 -16.83 -2.34
CA ARG A 102 20.44 -17.94 -2.23
C ARG A 102 21.58 -17.83 -3.25
N GLU A 103 21.30 -17.32 -4.45
CA GLU A 103 22.31 -17.02 -5.48
C GLU A 103 23.13 -15.76 -5.12
N ASP A 104 22.49 -14.74 -4.55
CA ASP A 104 23.15 -13.53 -4.04
C ASP A 104 23.90 -13.79 -2.70
N GLY A 105 23.72 -14.98 -2.10
CA GLY A 105 24.40 -15.45 -0.89
C GLY A 105 25.88 -15.82 -1.04
N VAL A 106 26.49 -15.60 -2.21
CA VAL A 106 27.95 -15.62 -2.41
C VAL A 106 28.48 -14.20 -2.68
N VAL A 107 27.90 -13.20 -2.02
CA VAL A 107 28.53 -11.88 -1.88
C VAL A 107 28.84 -11.64 -0.42
N ASP A 108 30.06 -12.03 -0.07
CA ASP A 108 30.85 -11.67 1.13
C ASP A 108 30.16 -10.68 2.09
N GLU A 109 29.75 -11.18 3.26
CA GLU A 109 29.21 -10.43 4.40
C GLU A 109 30.17 -9.34 4.94
N LYS A 110 31.32 -9.09 4.29
CA LYS A 110 32.20 -7.96 4.57
C LYS A 110 31.85 -6.68 3.82
N THR A 111 30.93 -6.70 2.86
CA THR A 111 30.43 -5.46 2.27
C THR A 111 29.31 -4.88 3.11
N SER A 112 29.74 -4.23 4.20
CA SER A 112 28.89 -3.38 5.04
C SER A 112 28.09 -2.40 4.18
N LEU A 113 26.79 -2.67 4.00
CA LEU A 113 25.80 -1.73 3.45
C LEU A 113 25.57 -0.51 4.36
N ILE A 114 26.19 -0.51 5.55
CA ILE A 114 26.49 0.69 6.30
C ILE A 114 27.85 1.17 5.80
N GLY A 115 27.84 1.99 4.74
CA GLY A 115 29.00 2.79 4.38
C GLY A 115 29.53 3.44 5.67
N GLY A 116 30.72 3.01 6.10
CA GLY A 116 31.23 3.29 7.42
C GLY A 116 31.09 4.78 7.73
N THR A 117 30.65 5.11 8.94
CA THR A 117 30.43 6.48 9.43
C THR A 117 31.61 7.42 9.08
N LYS A 118 32.80 6.85 8.93
CA LYS A 118 34.03 7.50 8.45
C LYS A 118 33.89 8.17 7.06
N VAL A 119 33.33 7.49 6.06
CA VAL A 119 33.18 8.01 4.68
C VAL A 119 32.16 9.16 4.63
N ARG A 120 31.11 9.08 5.44
CA ARG A 120 30.08 10.13 5.54
C ARG A 120 30.60 11.38 6.25
N THR A 121 31.55 11.21 7.17
CA THR A 121 32.17 12.34 7.88
C THR A 121 33.19 13.05 6.98
N GLU A 122 33.95 12.30 6.18
CA GLU A 122 34.89 12.87 5.21
C GLU A 122 34.17 13.67 4.10
N SER A 123 33.02 13.21 3.60
CA SER A 123 32.28 13.97 2.58
C SER A 123 31.61 15.24 3.13
N LEU A 124 31.19 15.24 4.40
CA LEU A 124 30.67 16.44 5.07
C LEU A 124 31.78 17.46 5.33
N ILE A 125 32.97 17.01 5.72
CA ILE A 125 34.12 17.90 5.90
C ILE A 125 34.54 18.52 4.56
N ASP A 126 34.64 17.72 3.49
CA ASP A 126 35.02 18.23 2.16
C ASP A 126 33.97 19.20 1.59
N ALA A 127 32.68 18.93 1.83
CA ALA A 127 31.60 19.85 1.46
C ALA A 127 31.65 21.18 2.24
N VAL A 128 31.96 21.14 3.54
CA VAL A 128 32.08 22.35 4.38
C VAL A 128 33.32 23.16 4.02
N VAL A 129 34.45 22.50 3.75
CA VAL A 129 35.68 23.18 3.30
C VAL A 129 35.43 23.86 1.95
N ARG A 130 34.85 23.15 0.98
CA ARG A 130 34.54 23.71 -0.35
C ARG A 130 33.57 24.90 -0.26
N SER A 131 32.57 24.84 0.61
CA SER A 131 31.63 25.94 0.84
C SER A 131 32.32 27.19 1.39
N ARG A 132 33.28 27.04 2.30
CA ARG A 132 34.05 28.17 2.87
C ARG A 132 35.04 28.79 1.89
N THR A 133 35.67 28.01 1.03
CA THR A 133 36.61 28.55 0.03
C THR A 133 35.91 29.42 -1.00
N ILE A 134 34.65 29.09 -1.34
CA ILE A 134 33.84 29.91 -2.26
C ILE A 134 33.50 31.27 -1.65
N THR A 135 33.30 31.35 -0.32
CA THR A 135 33.01 32.63 0.36
C THR A 135 34.24 33.51 0.56
N MET A 136 35.46 32.93 0.58
CA MET A 136 36.69 33.72 0.72
C MET A 136 37.24 34.27 -0.61
N ASN A 137 36.84 33.69 -1.75
CA ASN A 137 37.21 34.18 -3.09
C ASN A 137 36.20 35.16 -3.71
N SER A 138 35.18 35.58 -2.95
CA SER A 138 34.17 36.54 -3.41
C SER A 138 34.33 37.95 -2.83
N PHE A 139 35.56 38.34 -2.47
CA PHE A 139 35.96 39.70 -2.11
C PHE A 139 37.11 40.17 -3.00
#